data_AF-A0A520EE67-F1
#
_entry.id   AF-A0A520EE67-F1
#
_cell.length_a   1.000
_cell.length_b   1.000
_cell.length_c   1.000
_cell.angle_alpha   90.00
_cell.angle_beta   90.00
_cell.angle_gamma   90.00
#
_symmetry.space_group_name_H-M   'P 1'
#
loop_
_entity.id
_entity.type
_entity.pdbx_description
1 polymer ?
#
loop_
_entity_poly.entity_id
_entity_poly.type
_entity_poly.pdbx_seq_one_letter_code
_entity_poly.pdbx_strand_id
1 'polypeptide(L)'
;LYAVPTIGGVIVGIVVLHALIGSATPATDGMNRRSFLTLAAGAAVLGVVAGTAGRMLTSARAVTADRLGFMLPTPTPQTPIPAGADLKIDGLASYITPNEDFYRIDTALVVPRVASDTWSLRIHGMVDREIELTFADLAQRQAVEKTVTLTCVSNIVGGDLVGNATWIGYPLKDILEEAGISPDADMALSSSSDAFTAGTPLEVLLDGRDALLAVGMNGAPLPVEHGYPARLVVPGLYGYVSATKWVTDIEITRFDKVTAYWTDRGWGALGPIKTAARIDTPRSGSSVSAGKTVFAGVAWDQHTGIEAVEVQVDEGNWVPATLSEEYSKDTWRQWMIELDLPAGQHAIRARATNSAGELQTNKTADTVPDGATGYPKISVTAN
;
A
#
# COMPACT_ATOMS: atom_id res chain seq x y z
N LEU A 1 -6.22 30.85 13.31
CA LEU A 1 -5.23 30.09 12.48
C LEU A 1 -5.29 30.40 10.98
N TYR A 2 -6.36 31.02 10.45
CA TYR A 2 -6.50 31.38 9.03
C TYR A 2 -5.58 32.49 8.50
N ALA A 3 -4.96 33.29 9.38
CA ALA A 3 -4.12 34.43 8.97
C ALA A 3 -2.64 34.08 8.73
N VAL A 4 -2.16 32.92 9.19
CA VAL A 4 -0.73 32.56 9.13
C VAL A 4 -0.19 32.48 7.69
N PRO A 5 -0.90 31.91 6.70
CA PRO A 5 -0.43 31.91 5.31
C PRO A 5 -0.41 33.31 4.70
N THR A 6 -1.39 34.14 5.03
CA THR A 6 -1.49 35.53 4.55
C THR A 6 -0.38 36.39 5.15
N ILE A 7 -0.11 36.24 6.44
CA ILE A 7 0.99 36.92 7.13
C ILE A 7 2.34 36.46 6.55
N GLY A 8 2.52 35.15 6.32
CA GLY A 8 3.73 34.61 5.68
C GLY A 8 3.94 35.16 4.28
N GLY A 9 2.89 35.21 3.44
CA GLY A 9 2.96 35.79 2.10
C GLY A 9 3.28 37.29 2.11
N VAL A 10 2.72 38.04 3.04
CA VAL A 10 3.01 39.47 3.23
C VAL A 10 4.46 39.68 3.68
N ILE A 11 4.96 38.88 4.63
CA ILE A 11 6.35 38.96 5.09
C ILE A 11 7.32 38.65 3.95
N VAL A 12 7.10 37.58 3.19
CA VAL A 12 7.94 37.25 2.02
C VAL A 12 7.87 38.35 0.98
N GLY A 13 6.68 38.90 0.69
CA GLY A 13 6.50 40.03 -0.21
C GLY A 13 7.28 41.28 0.24
N ILE A 14 7.25 41.59 1.54
CA ILE A 14 8.00 42.72 2.13
C ILE A 14 9.50 42.49 2.04
N VAL A 15 9.99 41.27 2.32
CA VAL A 15 11.42 40.93 2.26
C VAL A 15 11.94 41.00 0.82
N VAL A 16 11.18 40.45 -0.15
CA VAL A 16 11.53 40.55 -1.58
C VAL A 16 11.51 42.01 -2.03
N LEU A 17 10.47 42.78 -1.67
CA LEU A 17 10.39 44.20 -1.99
C LEU A 17 11.55 44.99 -1.38
N HIS A 18 11.94 44.72 -0.12
CA HIS A 18 13.09 45.35 0.51
C HIS A 18 14.42 44.97 -0.13
N ALA A 19 14.59 43.71 -0.55
CA ALA A 19 15.79 43.29 -1.28
C ALA A 19 15.89 43.96 -2.66
N LEU A 20 14.76 44.16 -3.34
CA LEU A 20 14.68 44.86 -4.63
C LEU A 20 14.91 46.37 -4.48
N ILE A 21 14.40 46.98 -3.42
CA ILE A 21 14.65 48.41 -3.12
C ILE A 21 16.09 48.63 -2.64
N GLY A 22 16.64 47.73 -1.82
CA GLY A 22 18.00 47.81 -1.30
C GLY A 22 19.10 47.55 -2.33
N SER A 23 18.77 46.90 -3.44
CA SER A 23 19.68 46.71 -4.59
C SER A 23 19.55 47.81 -5.65
N ALA A 24 18.61 48.74 -5.51
CA ALA A 24 18.47 49.90 -6.37
C ALA A 24 19.43 51.02 -5.92
N THR A 25 20.62 51.09 -6.54
CA THR A 25 21.41 52.34 -6.52
C THR A 25 20.61 53.47 -7.18
N PRO A 26 20.66 54.72 -6.67
CA PRO A 26 19.95 55.83 -7.28
C PRO A 26 20.57 56.12 -8.65
N ALA A 27 19.94 55.61 -9.70
CA ALA A 27 20.33 55.91 -11.07
C ALA A 27 19.74 57.27 -11.44
N THR A 28 20.60 58.26 -11.66
CA THR A 28 20.27 59.54 -12.30
C THR A 28 19.95 59.39 -13.80
N ASP A 29 19.78 58.17 -14.29
CA ASP A 29 19.43 57.86 -15.67
C ASP A 29 18.35 56.77 -15.69
N GLY A 30 17.36 56.93 -16.58
CA GLY A 30 16.17 56.07 -16.62
C GLY A 30 16.51 54.59 -16.72
N MET A 31 15.68 53.76 -16.08
CA MET A 31 15.87 52.30 -15.98
C MET A 31 16.16 51.68 -17.36
N ASN A 32 17.36 51.12 -17.52
CA ASN A 32 17.76 50.51 -18.78
C ASN A 32 16.85 49.30 -19.10
N ARG A 33 16.43 49.16 -20.36
CA ARG A 33 15.50 48.12 -20.85
C ARG A 33 15.92 46.71 -20.41
N ARG A 34 17.22 46.43 -20.34
CA ARG A 34 17.76 45.14 -19.90
C ARG A 34 17.45 44.86 -18.42
N SER A 35 17.64 45.84 -17.55
CA SER A 35 17.37 45.74 -16.11
C SER A 35 15.88 45.60 -15.82
N PHE A 36 15.04 46.32 -16.56
CA PHE A 36 13.58 46.18 -16.50
C PHE A 36 13.13 44.77 -16.92
N LEU A 37 13.64 44.25 -18.05
CA LEU A 37 13.29 42.91 -18.53
C LEU A 37 13.72 41.80 -17.58
N THR A 38 14.90 41.90 -16.95
CA THR A 38 15.34 40.92 -15.94
C THR A 38 14.47 40.93 -14.70
N LEU A 39 14.05 42.12 -14.24
CA LEU A 39 13.19 42.25 -13.06
C LEU A 39 11.78 41.71 -13.36
N ALA A 40 11.23 42.03 -14.54
CA ALA A 40 9.93 41.55 -14.99
C ALA A 40 9.91 40.02 -15.17
N ALA A 41 10.98 39.45 -15.75
CA ALA A 41 11.13 38.00 -15.88
C ALA A 41 11.21 37.31 -14.50
N GLY A 42 11.99 37.87 -13.56
CA GLY A 42 12.08 37.35 -12.20
C GLY A 42 10.74 37.38 -11.46
N ALA A 43 10.00 38.49 -11.56
CA ALA A 43 8.67 38.63 -10.97
C ALA A 43 7.64 37.67 -11.60
N ALA A 44 7.69 37.47 -12.93
CA ALA A 44 6.83 36.51 -13.61
C ALA A 44 7.11 35.07 -13.15
N VAL A 45 8.38 34.68 -13.04
CA VAL A 45 8.76 33.35 -12.53
C VAL A 45 8.30 33.16 -11.09
N LEU A 46 8.54 34.14 -10.20
CA LEU A 46 8.05 34.11 -8.82
C LEU A 46 6.52 34.02 -8.74
N GLY A 47 5.81 34.78 -9.57
CA GLY A 47 4.35 34.75 -9.65
C GLY A 47 3.82 33.39 -10.10
N VAL A 48 4.47 32.75 -11.08
CA VAL A 48 4.15 31.38 -11.52
C VAL A 48 4.41 30.39 -10.38
N VAL A 49 5.56 30.44 -9.73
CA VAL A 49 5.91 29.52 -8.62
C VAL A 49 4.96 29.68 -7.43
N ALA A 50 4.67 30.92 -7.02
CA ALA A 50 3.73 31.18 -5.94
C ALA A 50 2.30 30.76 -6.31
N GLY A 51 1.89 31.00 -7.56
CA GLY A 51 0.58 30.61 -8.08
C GLY A 51 0.40 29.10 -8.13
N THR A 52 1.41 28.34 -8.59
CA THR A 52 1.37 26.87 -8.61
C THR A 52 1.37 26.29 -7.20
N ALA A 53 2.24 26.77 -6.31
CA ALA A 53 2.25 26.36 -4.90
C ALA A 53 0.91 26.67 -4.20
N GLY A 54 0.33 27.85 -4.45
CA GLY A 54 -0.98 28.24 -3.92
C GLY A 54 -2.12 27.35 -4.41
N ARG A 55 -2.13 26.99 -5.70
CA ARG A 55 -3.10 26.03 -6.26
C ARG A 55 -2.94 24.63 -5.66
N MET A 56 -1.71 24.14 -5.54
CA MET A 56 -1.42 22.85 -4.90
C MET A 56 -1.88 22.81 -3.44
N LEU A 57 -1.66 23.87 -2.67
CA LEU A 57 -2.14 23.95 -1.28
C LEU A 57 -3.67 23.99 -1.20
N THR A 58 -4.31 24.73 -2.10
CA THR A 58 -5.78 24.79 -2.16
C THR A 58 -6.38 23.45 -2.52
N SER A 59 -5.83 22.73 -3.52
CA SER A 59 -6.28 21.39 -3.88
C SER A 59 -6.04 20.38 -2.74
N ALA A 60 -4.95 20.51 -1.98
CA ALA A 60 -4.70 19.73 -0.76
C ALA A 60 -5.87 19.81 0.21
N ARG A 61 -6.28 21.05 0.51
CA ARG A 61 -7.31 21.35 1.48
C ARG A 61 -8.67 20.90 0.98
N ALA A 62 -8.93 21.07 -0.31
CA ALA A 62 -10.16 20.60 -0.94
C ALA A 62 -10.29 19.08 -0.81
N VAL A 63 -9.29 18.29 -1.20
CA VAL A 63 -9.34 16.82 -1.09
C VAL A 63 -9.38 16.35 0.36
N THR A 64 -8.70 17.04 1.27
CA THR A 64 -8.79 16.73 2.70
C THR A 64 -10.20 16.98 3.24
N ALA A 65 -10.83 18.10 2.85
CA ALA A 65 -12.20 18.41 3.23
C ALA A 65 -13.22 17.45 2.61
N ASP A 66 -13.03 17.10 1.33
CA ASP A 66 -13.79 16.09 0.60
C ASP A 66 -13.75 14.74 1.31
N ARG A 67 -12.54 14.26 1.64
CA ARG A 67 -12.35 13.03 2.43
C ARG A 67 -13.00 13.07 3.80
N LEU A 68 -12.92 14.20 4.52
CA LEU A 68 -13.54 14.36 5.84
C LEU A 68 -15.08 14.35 5.76
N GLY A 69 -15.65 14.82 4.65
CA GLY A 69 -17.08 14.76 4.36
C GLY A 69 -17.53 13.47 3.68
N PHE A 70 -16.60 12.60 3.29
CA PHE A 70 -16.90 11.38 2.55
C PHE A 70 -17.68 10.39 3.42
N MET A 71 -18.90 10.08 3.01
CA MET A 71 -19.72 9.07 3.66
C MET A 71 -19.38 7.70 3.09
N LEU A 72 -18.86 6.81 3.95
CA LEU A 72 -18.66 5.42 3.57
C LEU A 72 -20.00 4.74 3.26
N PRO A 73 -20.05 3.85 2.25
CA PRO A 73 -21.20 2.98 2.06
C PRO A 73 -21.35 2.03 3.26
N THR A 74 -22.58 1.64 3.57
CA THR A 74 -22.85 0.60 4.57
C THR A 74 -22.55 -0.77 3.95
N PRO A 75 -21.50 -1.48 4.40
CA PRO A 75 -21.17 -2.77 3.81
C PRO A 75 -22.09 -3.88 4.34
N THR A 76 -22.22 -4.95 3.55
CA THR A 76 -22.60 -6.26 4.12
C THR A 76 -21.49 -6.67 5.09
N PRO A 77 -21.78 -6.88 6.38
CA PRO A 77 -20.76 -7.19 7.37
C PRO A 77 -20.09 -8.53 7.09
N GLN A 78 -18.77 -8.60 7.26
CA GLN A 78 -18.07 -9.88 7.41
C GLN A 78 -18.27 -10.44 8.83
N THR A 79 -17.96 -11.73 9.01
CA THR A 79 -17.92 -12.36 10.32
C THR A 79 -16.98 -11.57 11.25
N PRO A 80 -17.32 -11.31 12.52
CA PRO A 80 -16.41 -10.65 13.44
C PRO A 80 -15.09 -11.39 13.57
N ILE A 81 -13.98 -10.65 13.65
CA ILE A 81 -12.65 -11.23 13.91
C ILE A 81 -12.68 -11.88 15.30
N PRO A 82 -12.36 -13.18 15.42
CA PRO A 82 -12.40 -13.86 16.70
C PRO A 82 -11.28 -13.35 17.61
N ALA A 83 -11.52 -13.40 18.93
CA ALA A 83 -10.56 -12.93 19.90
C ALA A 83 -9.21 -13.67 19.83
N GLY A 84 -9.21 -14.94 19.38
CA GLY A 84 -8.02 -15.76 19.23
C GLY A 84 -7.15 -15.44 18.02
N ALA A 85 -7.60 -14.58 17.09
CA ALA A 85 -6.80 -14.17 15.93
C ALA A 85 -5.72 -13.14 16.29
N ASP A 86 -5.94 -12.35 17.35
CA ASP A 86 -5.00 -11.37 17.87
C ASP A 86 -4.44 -11.83 19.22
N LEU A 87 -3.19 -12.30 19.21
CA LEU A 87 -2.48 -12.82 20.37
C LEU A 87 -2.12 -11.74 21.39
N LYS A 88 -2.08 -10.46 20.98
CA LYS A 88 -1.80 -9.29 21.84
C LYS A 88 -0.51 -9.43 22.66
N ILE A 89 0.55 -9.93 22.02
CA ILE A 89 1.89 -10.06 22.60
C ILE A 89 2.66 -8.75 22.40
N ASP A 90 3.35 -8.27 23.44
CA ASP A 90 4.17 -7.06 23.35
C ASP A 90 5.25 -7.17 22.25
N GLY A 91 5.22 -6.21 21.32
CA GLY A 91 6.12 -6.15 20.17
C GLY A 91 5.70 -6.98 18.95
N LEU A 92 4.65 -7.79 19.06
CA LEU A 92 4.00 -8.45 17.92
C LEU A 92 3.13 -7.43 17.15
N ALA A 93 3.13 -7.48 15.82
CA ALA A 93 2.25 -6.65 15.02
C ALA A 93 0.77 -6.92 15.35
N SER A 94 0.00 -5.86 15.60
CA SER A 94 -1.45 -5.92 15.79
C SER A 94 -2.13 -6.67 14.64
N TYR A 95 -3.15 -7.47 14.92
CA TYR A 95 -3.82 -8.27 13.89
C TYR A 95 -4.39 -7.40 12.75
N ILE A 96 -5.00 -6.25 13.08
CA ILE A 96 -5.31 -5.18 12.12
C ILE A 96 -4.25 -4.09 12.27
N THR A 97 -3.55 -3.79 11.18
CA THR A 97 -2.58 -2.70 11.11
C THR A 97 -3.32 -1.36 11.09
N PRO A 98 -3.04 -0.44 12.03
CA PRO A 98 -3.58 0.91 12.01
C PRO A 98 -3.30 1.63 10.68
N ASN A 99 -4.19 2.54 10.28
CA ASN A 99 -4.07 3.23 8.99
C ASN A 99 -2.77 4.06 8.89
N GLU A 100 -2.34 4.68 9.99
CA GLU A 100 -1.09 5.43 10.08
C GLU A 100 0.18 4.57 10.01
N ASP A 101 0.08 3.29 10.40
CA ASP A 101 1.20 2.35 10.43
C ASP A 101 1.23 1.44 9.20
N PHE A 102 0.18 1.47 8.37
CA PHE A 102 0.12 0.68 7.15
C PHE A 102 1.17 1.17 6.15
N TYR A 103 2.02 0.25 5.69
CA TYR A 103 3.18 0.59 4.88
C TYR A 103 2.81 1.43 3.64
N ARG A 104 3.70 2.37 3.29
CA ARG A 104 3.55 3.21 2.10
C ARG A 104 4.68 2.95 1.11
N ILE A 105 4.29 2.48 -0.07
CA ILE A 105 5.12 2.45 -1.28
C ILE A 105 4.33 3.19 -2.37
N ASP A 106 4.99 4.10 -3.07
CA ASP A 106 4.45 4.80 -4.23
C ASP A 106 5.57 5.13 -5.23
N THR A 107 5.21 5.20 -6.51
CA THR A 107 6.07 5.72 -7.58
C THR A 107 5.96 7.25 -7.68
N ALA A 108 4.95 7.84 -7.03
CA ALA A 108 4.58 9.23 -7.16
C ALA A 108 5.43 10.11 -6.23
N LEU A 109 6.24 11.00 -6.80
CA LEU A 109 6.96 12.01 -6.03
C LEU A 109 6.00 12.96 -5.26
N VAL A 110 4.77 13.10 -5.76
CA VAL A 110 3.69 13.88 -5.14
C VAL A 110 2.43 13.03 -5.15
N VAL A 111 1.88 12.78 -3.96
CA VAL A 111 0.66 11.99 -3.78
C VAL A 111 -0.50 12.59 -4.59
N PRO A 112 -1.16 11.81 -5.48
CA PRO A 112 -2.33 12.26 -6.21
C PRO A 112 -3.45 12.73 -5.30
N ARG A 113 -4.13 13.78 -5.75
CA ARG A 113 -5.20 14.45 -4.99
C ARG A 113 -6.46 14.42 -5.84
N VAL A 114 -7.14 13.29 -5.76
CA VAL A 114 -8.39 13.04 -6.46
C VAL A 114 -9.54 13.24 -5.48
N ALA A 115 -10.48 14.11 -5.83
CA ALA A 115 -11.71 14.28 -5.06
C ALA A 115 -12.75 13.27 -5.52
N SER A 116 -13.60 12.83 -4.61
CA SER A 116 -14.64 11.82 -4.88
C SER A 116 -15.69 12.30 -5.88
N ASP A 117 -16.01 13.59 -5.90
CA ASP A 117 -17.01 14.20 -6.79
C ASP A 117 -16.63 14.21 -8.28
N THR A 118 -15.34 14.11 -8.57
CA THR A 118 -14.75 14.20 -9.92
C THR A 118 -14.08 12.90 -10.34
N TRP A 119 -14.13 11.88 -9.48
CA TRP A 119 -13.59 10.57 -9.77
C TRP A 119 -14.56 9.74 -10.62
N SER A 120 -14.02 9.10 -11.66
CA SER A 120 -14.67 7.98 -12.35
C SER A 120 -13.66 6.87 -12.64
N LEU A 121 -14.18 5.65 -12.79
CA LEU A 121 -13.44 4.47 -13.23
C LEU A 121 -14.00 4.01 -14.57
N ARG A 122 -13.15 3.99 -15.60
CA ARG A 122 -13.50 3.41 -16.90
C ARG A 122 -13.04 1.96 -16.99
N ILE A 123 -13.88 1.09 -17.55
CA ILE A 123 -13.58 -0.31 -17.87
C ILE A 123 -13.84 -0.51 -19.35
N HIS A 124 -12.82 -0.89 -20.12
CA HIS A 124 -12.87 -0.94 -21.58
C HIS A 124 -11.92 -2.01 -22.16
N GLY A 125 -11.72 -2.01 -23.48
CA GLY A 125 -10.82 -2.93 -24.17
C GLY A 125 -11.56 -4.13 -24.74
N MET A 126 -11.10 -5.34 -24.42
CA MET A 126 -11.66 -6.62 -24.85
C MET A 126 -12.93 -6.98 -24.07
N VAL A 127 -13.95 -6.11 -24.14
CA VAL A 127 -15.25 -6.25 -23.47
C VAL A 127 -16.39 -6.01 -24.45
N ASP A 128 -17.56 -6.59 -24.18
CA ASP A 128 -18.78 -6.38 -24.97
C ASP A 128 -19.34 -4.96 -24.78
N ARG A 129 -19.18 -4.39 -23.58
CA ARG A 129 -19.67 -3.05 -23.22
C ARG A 129 -18.68 -2.33 -22.32
N GLU A 130 -18.26 -1.14 -22.75
CA GLU A 130 -17.51 -0.24 -21.88
C GLU A 130 -18.39 0.27 -20.73
N ILE A 131 -17.82 0.32 -19.53
CA ILE A 131 -18.47 0.82 -18.31
C ILE A 131 -17.70 2.03 -17.81
N GLU A 132 -18.42 3.08 -17.42
CA GLU A 132 -17.89 4.17 -16.61
C GLU A 132 -18.64 4.19 -15.27
N LEU A 133 -17.89 4.09 -14.17
CA LEU A 133 -18.42 4.08 -12.81
C LEU A 133 -18.06 5.36 -12.08
N THR A 134 -19.08 6.03 -11.55
CA THR A 134 -18.92 7.14 -10.60
C THR A 134 -19.29 6.69 -9.19
N PHE A 135 -19.02 7.52 -8.18
CA PHE A 135 -19.53 7.24 -6.82
C PHE A 135 -21.05 7.18 -6.74
N ALA A 136 -21.77 7.88 -7.62
CA ALA A 136 -23.24 7.79 -7.69
C ALA A 136 -23.72 6.44 -8.21
N ASP A 137 -22.95 5.80 -9.09
CA ASP A 137 -23.23 4.45 -9.59
C ASP A 137 -22.85 3.40 -8.53
N LEU A 138 -21.71 3.58 -7.88
CA LEU A 138 -21.27 2.74 -6.76
C LEU A 138 -22.26 2.76 -5.58
N ALA A 139 -22.90 3.90 -5.31
CA ALA A 139 -23.91 4.02 -4.27
C ALA A 139 -25.17 3.15 -4.51
N GLN A 140 -25.38 2.69 -5.75
CA GLN A 140 -26.48 1.79 -6.11
C GLN A 140 -26.10 0.30 -5.96
N ARG A 141 -24.84 0.01 -5.64
CA ARG A 141 -24.31 -1.34 -5.46
C ARG A 141 -24.19 -1.68 -3.99
N GLN A 142 -24.28 -2.97 -3.66
CA GLN A 142 -24.02 -3.44 -2.31
C GLN A 142 -22.52 -3.47 -2.05
N ALA A 143 -22.04 -2.62 -1.14
CA ALA A 143 -20.67 -2.71 -0.65
C ALA A 143 -20.50 -3.94 0.25
N VAL A 144 -19.28 -4.47 0.32
CA VAL A 144 -18.86 -5.54 1.23
C VAL A 144 -17.69 -5.06 2.07
N GLU A 145 -17.50 -5.71 3.21
CA GLU A 145 -16.33 -5.52 4.06
C GLU A 145 -15.49 -6.81 4.07
N LYS A 146 -14.18 -6.71 3.83
CA LYS A 146 -13.26 -7.86 3.79
C LYS A 146 -11.92 -7.54 4.41
N THR A 147 -11.43 -8.42 5.28
CA THR A 147 -10.09 -8.30 5.86
C THR A 147 -9.07 -9.00 4.96
N VAL A 148 -8.08 -8.25 4.47
CA VAL A 148 -7.07 -8.74 3.52
C VAL A 148 -5.70 -8.20 3.90
N THR A 149 -4.69 -9.08 3.88
CA THR A 149 -3.29 -8.69 4.01
C THR A 149 -2.71 -8.32 2.65
N LEU A 150 -2.15 -7.12 2.53
CA LEU A 150 -1.39 -6.71 1.35
C LEU A 150 0.11 -6.81 1.63
N THR A 151 0.86 -7.21 0.60
CA THR A 151 2.32 -7.35 0.66
C THR A 151 2.95 -6.62 -0.52
N CYS A 152 4.05 -5.92 -0.28
CA CYS A 152 4.87 -5.34 -1.34
C CYS A 152 5.88 -6.38 -1.87
N VAL A 153 6.13 -6.39 -3.18
CA VAL A 153 7.19 -7.25 -3.77
C VAL A 153 8.59 -6.82 -3.32
N SER A 154 8.77 -5.54 -2.96
CA SER A 154 10.01 -5.02 -2.38
C SER A 154 10.21 -5.40 -0.92
N ASN A 155 9.28 -6.16 -0.32
CA ASN A 155 9.45 -6.64 1.04
C ASN A 155 10.62 -7.64 1.07
N ILE A 156 11.68 -7.29 1.78
CA ILE A 156 12.78 -8.21 2.05
C ILE A 156 12.34 -9.30 3.05
N VAL A 157 13.11 -10.37 3.14
CA VAL A 157 12.89 -11.39 4.20
C VAL A 157 13.00 -10.74 5.57
N GLY A 158 11.94 -10.85 6.37
CA GLY A 158 11.83 -10.21 7.68
C GLY A 158 11.47 -8.71 7.65
N GLY A 159 11.16 -8.15 6.48
CA GLY A 159 10.80 -6.74 6.31
C GLY A 159 9.39 -6.37 6.77
N ASP A 160 9.09 -5.08 6.74
CA ASP A 160 7.88 -4.46 7.25
C ASP A 160 6.89 -4.00 6.15
N LEU A 161 7.14 -4.31 4.88
CA LEU A 161 6.27 -3.94 3.76
C LEU A 161 5.12 -4.95 3.57
N VAL A 162 4.41 -5.22 4.65
CA VAL A 162 3.23 -6.09 4.75
C VAL A 162 2.29 -5.55 5.82
N GLY A 163 0.99 -5.54 5.54
CA GLY A 163 -0.01 -5.04 6.49
C GLY A 163 -1.38 -5.70 6.27
N ASN A 164 -2.13 -5.88 7.36
CA ASN A 164 -3.45 -6.49 7.34
C ASN A 164 -4.52 -5.46 7.71
N ALA A 165 -5.51 -5.27 6.84
CA ALA A 165 -6.53 -4.26 7.04
C ALA A 165 -7.90 -4.75 6.60
N THR A 166 -8.93 -4.13 7.17
CA THR A 166 -10.32 -4.32 6.76
C THR A 166 -10.67 -3.32 5.66
N TRP A 167 -11.02 -3.81 4.49
CA TRP A 167 -11.34 -3.01 3.31
C TRP A 167 -12.86 -2.97 3.10
N ILE A 168 -13.38 -1.78 2.78
CA ILE A 168 -14.79 -1.57 2.43
C ILE A 168 -14.83 -1.20 0.95
N GLY A 169 -15.59 -1.94 0.16
CA GLY A 169 -15.58 -1.76 -1.29
C GLY A 169 -16.60 -2.61 -2.03
N TYR A 170 -16.40 -2.71 -3.33
CA TYR A 170 -17.28 -3.42 -4.25
C TYR A 170 -16.54 -4.60 -4.88
N PRO A 171 -17.14 -5.79 -4.97
CA PRO A 171 -16.51 -6.94 -5.62
C PRO A 171 -16.13 -6.61 -7.07
N LEU A 172 -14.84 -6.74 -7.41
CA LEU A 172 -14.36 -6.48 -8.77
C LEU A 172 -14.94 -7.47 -9.76
N LYS A 173 -15.10 -8.73 -9.35
CA LYS A 173 -15.68 -9.78 -10.19
C LYS A 173 -17.01 -9.36 -10.80
N ASP A 174 -17.95 -8.94 -9.95
CA ASP A 174 -19.30 -8.53 -10.39
C ASP A 174 -19.24 -7.36 -11.38
N ILE A 175 -18.40 -6.37 -11.09
CA ILE A 175 -18.20 -5.19 -11.95
C ILE A 175 -17.61 -5.58 -13.31
N LEU A 176 -16.61 -6.48 -13.33
CA LEU A 176 -15.93 -6.91 -14.55
C LEU A 176 -16.83 -7.82 -15.40
N GLU A 177 -17.58 -8.72 -14.79
CA GLU A 177 -18.53 -9.60 -15.49
C GLU A 177 -19.65 -8.81 -16.19
N GLU A 178 -20.09 -7.68 -15.62
CA GLU A 178 -21.06 -6.78 -16.25
C GLU A 178 -20.59 -6.14 -17.57
N ALA A 179 -19.27 -6.08 -17.80
CA ALA A 179 -18.70 -5.55 -19.03
C ALA A 179 -18.75 -6.58 -20.17
N GLY A 180 -18.91 -7.88 -19.86
CA GLY A 180 -18.84 -8.96 -20.84
C GLY A 180 -17.41 -9.18 -21.33
N ILE A 181 -16.56 -9.76 -20.49
CA ILE A 181 -15.13 -9.99 -20.78
C ILE A 181 -14.99 -10.98 -21.94
N SER A 182 -14.17 -10.62 -22.94
CA SER A 182 -13.82 -11.53 -24.03
C SER A 182 -13.12 -12.78 -23.52
N PRO A 183 -13.48 -13.99 -24.00
CA PRO A 183 -12.83 -15.24 -23.59
C PRO A 183 -11.34 -15.31 -24.00
N ASP A 184 -10.89 -14.44 -24.89
CA ASP A 184 -9.49 -14.36 -25.32
C ASP A 184 -8.63 -13.45 -24.43
N ALA A 185 -9.23 -12.70 -23.48
CA ALA A 185 -8.51 -11.80 -22.59
C ALA A 185 -7.89 -12.56 -21.41
N ASP A 186 -6.67 -12.19 -21.01
CA ASP A 186 -5.97 -12.78 -19.85
C ASP A 186 -5.42 -11.75 -18.84
N MET A 187 -5.51 -10.44 -19.15
CA MET A 187 -5.01 -9.35 -18.31
C MET A 187 -6.03 -8.23 -18.11
N ALA A 188 -6.15 -7.76 -16.87
CA ALA A 188 -6.73 -6.47 -16.54
C ALA A 188 -5.59 -5.47 -16.29
N LEU A 189 -5.38 -4.53 -17.21
CA LEU A 189 -4.41 -3.46 -17.06
C LEU A 189 -5.07 -2.26 -16.38
N SER A 190 -4.81 -2.12 -15.08
CA SER A 190 -5.29 -0.99 -14.30
C SER A 190 -4.35 0.20 -14.39
N SER A 191 -4.90 1.41 -14.46
CA SER A 191 -4.15 2.66 -14.44
C SER A 191 -4.58 3.57 -13.30
N SER A 192 -3.61 4.23 -12.71
CA SER A 192 -3.80 5.28 -11.71
C SER A 192 -3.91 6.65 -12.37
N SER A 193 -4.50 7.60 -11.65
CA SER A 193 -4.54 9.02 -12.02
C SER A 193 -3.15 9.67 -12.27
N ASP A 194 -2.07 9.04 -11.80
CA ASP A 194 -0.68 9.47 -12.02
C ASP A 194 0.06 8.71 -13.14
N ALA A 195 -0.68 7.96 -13.94
CA ALA A 195 -0.19 7.11 -15.03
C ALA A 195 0.63 5.87 -14.61
N PHE A 196 0.63 5.50 -13.32
CA PHE A 196 1.08 4.17 -12.92
C PHE A 196 0.18 3.09 -13.51
N THR A 197 0.74 1.99 -14.01
CA THR A 197 0.00 0.84 -14.53
C THR A 197 0.38 -0.47 -13.85
N ALA A 198 -0.62 -1.33 -13.61
CA ALA A 198 -0.45 -2.67 -13.09
C ALA A 198 -1.29 -3.67 -13.89
N GLY A 199 -0.65 -4.72 -14.39
CA GLY A 199 -1.30 -5.82 -15.12
C GLY A 199 -1.64 -6.96 -14.16
N THR A 200 -2.93 -7.19 -13.93
CA THR A 200 -3.42 -8.27 -13.07
C THR A 200 -3.95 -9.42 -13.92
N PRO A 201 -3.61 -10.69 -13.62
CA PRO A 201 -4.23 -11.82 -14.30
C PRO A 201 -5.75 -11.85 -14.10
N LEU A 202 -6.53 -11.96 -15.19
CA LEU A 202 -7.99 -11.97 -15.10
C LEU A 202 -8.51 -13.18 -14.35
N GLU A 203 -7.88 -14.34 -14.51
CA GLU A 203 -8.24 -15.57 -13.77
C GLU A 203 -8.26 -15.33 -12.26
N VAL A 204 -7.31 -14.55 -11.73
CA VAL A 204 -7.19 -14.22 -10.31
C VAL A 204 -8.30 -13.27 -9.86
N LEU A 205 -8.73 -12.35 -10.71
CA LEU A 205 -9.83 -11.43 -10.40
C LEU A 205 -11.20 -12.12 -10.43
N LEU A 206 -11.31 -13.26 -11.12
CA LEU A 206 -12.58 -13.94 -11.38
C LEU A 206 -12.75 -15.26 -10.62
N ASP A 207 -11.70 -15.77 -9.97
CA ASP A 207 -11.72 -17.06 -9.24
C ASP A 207 -12.60 -17.07 -7.96
N GLY A 208 -13.20 -15.94 -7.61
CA GLY A 208 -14.08 -15.80 -6.46
C GLY A 208 -13.39 -15.41 -5.16
N ARG A 209 -12.08 -15.09 -5.18
CA ARG A 209 -11.43 -14.40 -4.07
C ARG A 209 -12.01 -13.01 -3.87
N ASP A 210 -11.76 -12.46 -2.67
CA ASP A 210 -12.26 -11.15 -2.26
C ASP A 210 -11.46 -9.99 -2.89
N ALA A 211 -11.43 -9.93 -4.23
CA ALA A 211 -10.88 -8.82 -5.00
C ALA A 211 -11.87 -7.64 -5.02
N LEU A 212 -11.42 -6.46 -4.57
CA LEU A 212 -12.28 -5.29 -4.33
C LEU A 212 -11.80 -4.04 -5.05
N LEU A 213 -12.77 -3.25 -5.53
CA LEU A 213 -12.65 -1.81 -5.67
C LEU A 213 -12.95 -1.20 -4.30
N ALA A 214 -11.91 -0.95 -3.51
CA ALA A 214 -12.02 -0.43 -2.16
C ALA A 214 -12.16 1.09 -2.14
N VAL A 215 -13.02 1.59 -1.26
CA VAL A 215 -13.29 3.02 -1.00
C VAL A 215 -13.12 3.38 0.49
N GLY A 216 -13.05 2.37 1.36
CA GLY A 216 -12.76 2.51 2.78
C GLY A 216 -11.71 1.52 3.29
N MET A 217 -11.09 1.87 4.40
CA MET A 217 -10.07 1.09 5.09
C MET A 217 -10.19 1.29 6.60
N ASN A 218 -10.30 0.17 7.33
CA ASN A 218 -10.47 0.08 8.78
C ASN A 218 -11.63 0.96 9.29
N GLY A 219 -12.77 0.89 8.62
CA GLY A 219 -13.98 1.64 9.00
C GLY A 219 -13.93 3.16 8.72
N ALA A 220 -12.89 3.65 8.05
CA ALA A 220 -12.74 5.05 7.66
C ALA A 220 -12.58 5.20 6.13
N PRO A 221 -12.89 6.37 5.55
CA PRO A 221 -12.52 6.68 4.17
C PRO A 221 -11.03 6.43 3.96
N LEU A 222 -10.65 5.90 2.79
CA LEU A 222 -9.25 5.61 2.46
C LEU A 222 -8.36 6.82 2.81
N PRO A 223 -7.23 6.63 3.51
CA PRO A 223 -6.20 7.66 3.59
C PRO A 223 -5.75 8.10 2.20
N VAL A 224 -5.38 9.37 2.04
CA VAL A 224 -4.97 9.90 0.73
C VAL A 224 -3.75 9.16 0.21
N GLU A 225 -2.76 8.87 1.07
CA GLU A 225 -1.58 8.08 0.71
C GLU A 225 -1.88 6.64 0.27
N HIS A 226 -3.03 6.11 0.71
CA HIS A 226 -3.46 4.74 0.47
C HIS A 226 -4.50 4.61 -0.65
N GLY A 227 -4.69 5.67 -1.45
CA GLY A 227 -5.44 5.60 -2.70
C GLY A 227 -6.81 6.26 -2.68
N TYR A 228 -7.10 7.17 -1.74
CA TYR A 228 -8.36 7.93 -1.77
C TYR A 228 -8.61 8.59 -3.14
N PRO A 229 -9.79 8.46 -3.76
CA PRO A 229 -11.02 7.93 -3.15
C PRO A 229 -11.26 6.44 -3.42
N ALA A 230 -10.50 5.81 -4.33
CA ALA A 230 -10.67 4.41 -4.68
C ALA A 230 -9.34 3.73 -5.05
N ARG A 231 -9.19 2.46 -4.64
CA ARG A 231 -8.05 1.61 -4.99
C ARG A 231 -8.50 0.18 -5.31
N LEU A 232 -7.63 -0.57 -5.98
CA LEU A 232 -7.76 -2.02 -6.07
C LEU A 232 -7.11 -2.71 -4.85
N VAL A 233 -7.74 -3.79 -4.41
CA VAL A 233 -7.28 -4.71 -3.36
C VAL A 233 -7.52 -6.12 -3.86
N VAL A 234 -6.47 -6.90 -4.06
CA VAL A 234 -6.58 -8.27 -4.59
C VAL A 234 -5.74 -9.20 -3.71
N PRO A 235 -6.36 -10.14 -2.98
CA PRO A 235 -5.65 -11.11 -2.17
C PRO A 235 -4.74 -12.01 -3.04
N GLY A 236 -3.61 -12.45 -2.48
CA GLY A 236 -2.72 -13.44 -3.09
C GLY A 236 -1.75 -12.92 -4.16
N LEU A 237 -1.80 -11.63 -4.49
CA LEU A 237 -0.87 -10.99 -5.41
C LEU A 237 -0.10 -9.84 -4.75
N TYR A 238 1.16 -9.66 -5.11
CA TYR A 238 1.94 -8.49 -4.68
C TYR A 238 1.35 -7.20 -5.25
N GLY A 239 1.40 -6.12 -4.45
CA GLY A 239 0.68 -4.90 -4.79
C GLY A 239 1.06 -4.22 -6.11
N TYR A 240 2.24 -4.50 -6.68
CA TYR A 240 2.69 -3.88 -7.93
C TYR A 240 1.95 -4.39 -9.18
N VAL A 241 1.32 -5.57 -9.10
CA VAL A 241 0.49 -6.14 -10.18
C VAL A 241 -1.00 -6.01 -9.90
N SER A 242 -1.40 -5.68 -8.67
CA SER A 242 -2.79 -5.92 -8.23
C SER A 242 -3.44 -4.84 -7.38
N ALA A 243 -2.66 -3.92 -6.77
CA ALA A 243 -3.16 -3.02 -5.74
C ALA A 243 -3.06 -1.54 -6.14
N THR A 244 -3.49 -1.22 -7.36
CA THR A 244 -3.47 0.13 -7.95
C THR A 244 -4.21 1.14 -7.09
N LYS A 245 -3.48 2.13 -6.58
CA LYS A 245 -4.03 3.27 -5.82
C LYS A 245 -4.52 4.35 -6.79
N TRP A 246 -5.52 5.13 -6.37
CA TRP A 246 -6.09 6.21 -7.18
C TRP A 246 -6.50 5.72 -8.59
N VAL A 247 -7.10 4.53 -8.63
CA VAL A 247 -7.43 3.83 -9.88
C VAL A 247 -8.49 4.61 -10.66
N THR A 248 -8.30 4.76 -11.97
CA THR A 248 -9.21 5.51 -12.84
C THR A 248 -9.55 4.78 -14.15
N ASP A 249 -8.78 3.75 -14.51
CA ASP A 249 -8.99 2.99 -15.75
C ASP A 249 -8.62 1.52 -15.54
N ILE A 250 -9.38 0.61 -16.16
CA ILE A 250 -9.08 -0.81 -16.32
C ILE A 250 -9.30 -1.18 -17.78
N GLU A 251 -8.21 -1.46 -18.50
CA GLU A 251 -8.27 -2.03 -19.84
C GLU A 251 -8.20 -3.56 -19.76
N ILE A 252 -9.23 -4.23 -20.25
CA ILE A 252 -9.26 -5.67 -20.44
C ILE A 252 -8.50 -6.00 -21.72
N THR A 253 -7.42 -6.76 -21.60
CA THR A 253 -6.46 -6.96 -22.69
C THR A 253 -5.69 -8.28 -22.48
N ARG A 254 -4.51 -8.40 -23.07
CA ARG A 254 -3.64 -9.57 -22.93
C ARG A 254 -2.21 -9.25 -22.56
N PHE A 255 -1.57 -10.13 -21.80
CA PHE A 255 -0.15 -10.07 -21.46
C PHE A 255 0.77 -10.16 -22.70
N ASP A 256 0.30 -10.72 -23.81
CA ASP A 256 1.04 -10.76 -25.09
C ASP A 256 0.96 -9.44 -25.88
N LYS A 257 0.12 -8.49 -25.46
CA LYS A 257 -0.08 -7.19 -26.14
C LYS A 257 0.49 -6.00 -25.38
N VAL A 258 0.40 -6.02 -24.05
CA VAL A 258 0.76 -4.86 -23.24
C VAL A 258 1.57 -5.33 -22.03
N THR A 259 2.52 -4.50 -21.61
CA THR A 259 3.31 -4.67 -20.40
C THR A 259 3.02 -3.54 -19.41
N ALA A 260 3.10 -3.84 -18.12
CA ALA A 260 2.86 -2.87 -17.05
C ALA A 260 4.16 -2.18 -16.59
N TYR A 261 4.01 -1.09 -15.84
CA TYR A 261 5.11 -0.20 -15.43
C TYR A 261 6.33 -0.95 -14.84
N TRP A 262 6.11 -1.89 -13.93
CA TRP A 262 7.20 -2.65 -13.30
C TRP A 262 7.66 -3.84 -14.14
N THR A 263 6.79 -4.43 -14.95
CA THR A 263 7.17 -5.51 -15.88
C THR A 263 8.23 -5.03 -16.86
N ASP A 264 8.09 -3.80 -17.39
CA ASP A 264 9.10 -3.16 -18.26
C ASP A 264 10.44 -2.93 -17.56
N ARG A 265 10.47 -3.02 -16.23
CA ARG A 265 11.65 -2.78 -15.38
C ARG A 265 12.24 -4.08 -14.83
N GLY A 266 11.84 -5.23 -15.37
CA GLY A 266 12.42 -6.55 -15.04
C GLY A 266 11.72 -7.29 -13.90
N TRP A 267 10.57 -6.81 -13.43
CA TRP A 267 9.75 -7.54 -12.47
C TRP A 267 8.87 -8.58 -13.18
N GLY A 268 8.50 -9.66 -12.49
CA GLY A 268 7.61 -10.69 -13.02
C GLY A 268 6.23 -10.13 -13.38
N ALA A 269 5.55 -10.72 -14.36
CA ALA A 269 4.24 -10.21 -14.80
C ALA A 269 3.07 -10.64 -13.89
N LEU A 270 3.16 -11.83 -13.26
CA LEU A 270 2.04 -12.43 -12.52
C LEU A 270 2.03 -12.07 -11.03
N GLY A 271 3.22 -11.90 -10.44
CA GLY A 271 3.40 -11.46 -9.05
C GLY A 271 2.62 -12.22 -7.95
N PRO A 272 2.51 -13.56 -7.96
CA PRO A 272 1.90 -14.29 -6.85
C PRO A 272 2.69 -14.07 -5.56
N ILE A 273 1.99 -13.96 -4.42
CA ILE A 273 2.67 -13.86 -3.13
C ILE A 273 3.37 -15.19 -2.81
N LYS A 274 4.56 -15.08 -2.22
CA LYS A 274 5.31 -16.22 -1.70
C LYS A 274 5.00 -16.45 -0.22
N THR A 275 4.94 -17.72 0.19
CA THR A 275 4.86 -18.10 1.61
C THR A 275 6.00 -17.47 2.39
N ALA A 276 5.67 -16.75 3.46
CA ALA A 276 6.67 -16.08 4.27
C ALA A 276 6.28 -16.05 5.75
N ALA A 277 7.30 -15.97 6.59
CA ALA A 277 7.22 -15.69 8.02
C ALA A 277 8.10 -14.48 8.35
N ARG A 278 7.75 -13.79 9.44
CA ARG A 278 8.52 -12.72 10.06
C ARG A 278 8.54 -12.92 11.56
N ILE A 279 9.67 -12.60 12.20
CA ILE A 279 9.84 -12.58 13.65
C ILE A 279 9.74 -11.12 14.08
N ASP A 280 8.73 -10.78 14.88
CA ASP A 280 8.42 -9.40 15.26
C ASP A 280 9.03 -9.04 16.61
N THR A 281 8.99 -10.00 17.52
CA THR A 281 9.48 -9.85 18.89
C THR A 281 10.18 -11.12 19.38
N PRO A 282 11.31 -11.00 20.09
CA PRO A 282 12.11 -9.79 20.26
C PRO A 282 12.70 -9.29 18.93
N ARG A 283 13.05 -8.01 18.84
CA ARG A 283 13.71 -7.46 17.65
C ARG A 283 15.17 -7.90 17.57
N SER A 284 15.69 -8.06 16.35
CA SER A 284 17.11 -8.35 16.16
C SER A 284 18.01 -7.33 16.87
N GLY A 285 19.03 -7.81 17.57
CA GLY A 285 19.94 -7.04 18.40
C GLY A 285 19.47 -6.84 19.85
N SER A 286 18.28 -7.27 20.23
CA SER A 286 17.78 -7.08 21.61
C SER A 286 18.50 -7.97 22.62
N SER A 287 18.58 -7.47 23.86
CA SER A 287 18.89 -8.30 25.03
C SER A 287 17.62 -8.86 25.65
N VAL A 288 17.65 -10.15 25.99
CA VAL A 288 16.58 -10.88 26.71
C VAL A 288 17.16 -11.52 27.96
N SER A 289 16.30 -11.93 28.89
CA SER A 289 16.75 -12.73 30.04
C SER A 289 17.10 -14.15 29.58
N ALA A 290 18.18 -14.72 30.10
CA ALA A 290 18.40 -16.15 29.97
C ALA A 290 17.24 -16.96 30.58
N GLY A 291 16.95 -18.10 29.98
CA GLY A 291 15.79 -18.93 30.29
C GLY A 291 14.65 -18.77 29.28
N LYS A 292 13.42 -18.95 29.77
CA LYS A 292 12.19 -18.87 28.98
C LYS A 292 12.01 -17.47 28.37
N THR A 293 12.03 -17.39 27.05
CA THR A 293 11.79 -16.18 26.26
C THR A 293 10.69 -16.46 25.22
N VAL A 294 9.74 -15.53 25.10
CA VAL A 294 8.69 -15.59 24.09
C VAL A 294 9.20 -14.97 22.78
N PHE A 295 9.07 -15.72 21.70
CA PHE A 295 9.23 -15.26 20.32
C PHE A 295 7.87 -15.26 19.64
N ALA A 296 7.56 -14.19 18.92
CA ALA A 296 6.32 -14.10 18.18
C ALA A 296 6.49 -13.33 16.87
N GLY A 297 5.58 -13.57 15.94
CA GLY A 297 5.58 -12.91 14.65
C GLY A 297 4.34 -13.23 13.84
N VAL A 298 4.42 -12.93 12.55
CA VAL A 298 3.35 -13.20 11.57
C VAL A 298 3.86 -14.11 10.45
N ALA A 299 2.95 -14.84 9.82
CA ALA A 299 3.19 -15.61 8.61
C ALA A 299 2.03 -15.41 7.62
N TRP A 300 2.29 -15.51 6.33
CA TRP A 300 1.27 -15.28 5.31
C TRP A 300 1.54 -16.05 4.02
N ASP A 301 0.44 -16.42 3.36
CA ASP A 301 0.35 -16.92 2.00
C ASP A 301 -1.11 -16.71 1.58
N GLN A 302 -1.44 -15.48 1.18
CA GLN A 302 -2.83 -15.07 0.96
C GLN A 302 -3.45 -15.92 -0.14
N HIS A 303 -4.71 -16.31 0.06
CA HIS A 303 -5.49 -17.23 -0.75
C HIS A 303 -5.15 -18.72 -0.55
N THR A 304 -3.98 -19.06 -0.01
CA THR A 304 -3.58 -20.43 0.34
C THR A 304 -3.79 -20.72 1.83
N GLY A 305 -3.36 -19.81 2.71
CA GLY A 305 -3.36 -19.95 4.16
C GLY A 305 -2.06 -20.53 4.73
N ILE A 306 -1.91 -20.45 6.06
CA ILE A 306 -0.74 -20.96 6.79
C ILE A 306 -1.14 -22.13 7.68
N GLU A 307 -0.51 -23.29 7.46
CA GLU A 307 -0.73 -24.51 8.23
C GLU A 307 0.18 -24.60 9.45
N ALA A 308 1.46 -24.23 9.30
CA ALA A 308 2.45 -24.36 10.36
C ALA A 308 3.50 -23.24 10.33
N VAL A 309 4.04 -22.91 11.50
CA VAL A 309 5.28 -22.15 11.64
C VAL A 309 6.20 -22.93 12.58
N GLU A 310 7.47 -23.03 12.21
CA GLU A 310 8.50 -23.64 13.03
C GLU A 310 9.63 -22.63 13.28
N VAL A 311 10.22 -22.72 14.47
CA VAL A 311 11.32 -21.85 14.89
C VAL A 311 12.53 -22.69 15.27
N GLN A 312 13.72 -22.20 14.94
CA GLN A 312 14.99 -22.85 15.23
C GLN A 312 15.90 -21.89 16.00
N VAL A 313 16.51 -22.42 17.07
CA VAL A 313 17.58 -21.76 17.82
C VAL A 313 18.92 -22.29 17.32
N ASP A 314 19.80 -21.39 16.90
CA ASP A 314 21.12 -21.69 16.34
C ASP A 314 21.04 -22.78 15.26
N GLU A 315 21.80 -23.86 15.40
CA GLU A 315 21.76 -25.04 14.52
C GLU A 315 21.01 -26.22 15.16
N GLY A 316 20.12 -25.94 16.11
CA GLY A 316 19.28 -26.93 16.79
C GLY A 316 18.15 -27.49 15.92
N ASN A 317 17.21 -28.21 16.54
CA ASN A 317 16.04 -28.72 15.85
C ASN A 317 15.03 -27.60 15.57
N TRP A 318 14.24 -27.78 14.50
CA TRP A 318 13.03 -26.98 14.28
C TRP A 318 11.96 -27.39 15.29
N VAL A 319 11.33 -26.42 15.93
CA VAL A 319 10.31 -26.61 16.95
C VAL A 319 9.02 -25.93 16.49
N PRO A 320 7.87 -26.61 16.53
CA PRO A 320 6.60 -26.03 16.10
C PRO A 320 6.17 -24.88 17.03
N ALA A 321 5.80 -23.75 16.42
CA ALA A 321 5.16 -22.63 17.10
C ALA A 321 3.65 -22.85 17.24
N THR A 322 3.05 -22.14 18.19
CA THR A 322 1.59 -22.06 18.33
C THR A 322 1.07 -20.96 17.39
N LEU A 323 0.13 -21.31 16.52
CA LEU A 323 -0.54 -20.35 15.65
C LEU A 323 -1.78 -19.75 16.32
N SER A 324 -2.10 -18.50 15.97
CA SER A 324 -3.38 -17.87 16.32
C SER A 324 -4.56 -18.61 15.68
N GLU A 325 -5.76 -18.33 16.16
CA GLU A 325 -6.99 -18.73 15.48
C GLU A 325 -6.98 -18.18 14.06
N GLU A 326 -7.30 -19.03 13.07
CA GLU A 326 -7.37 -18.60 11.68
C GLU A 326 -8.71 -17.90 11.46
N TYR A 327 -8.65 -16.64 11.01
CA TYR A 327 -9.84 -15.90 10.63
C TYR A 327 -10.19 -16.09 9.15
N SER A 328 -9.19 -15.99 8.27
CA SER A 328 -9.31 -16.15 6.83
C SER A 328 -7.96 -16.53 6.23
N LYS A 329 -8.00 -17.25 5.10
CA LYS A 329 -6.80 -17.56 4.29
C LYS A 329 -6.21 -16.34 3.58
N ASP A 330 -6.93 -15.22 3.52
CA ASP A 330 -6.49 -13.96 2.90
C ASP A 330 -5.86 -12.98 3.91
N THR A 331 -5.79 -13.36 5.18
CA THR A 331 -5.15 -12.61 6.26
C THR A 331 -3.87 -13.28 6.72
N TRP A 332 -2.90 -12.51 7.22
CA TRP A 332 -1.76 -13.07 7.93
C TRP A 332 -2.21 -13.85 9.16
N ARG A 333 -1.37 -14.77 9.61
CA ARG A 333 -1.58 -15.57 10.81
C ARG A 333 -0.49 -15.23 11.81
N GLN A 334 -0.88 -14.84 13.01
CA GLN A 334 0.08 -14.61 14.09
C GLN A 334 0.55 -15.96 14.64
N TRP A 335 1.78 -15.98 15.16
CA TRP A 335 2.37 -17.16 15.79
C TRP A 335 3.21 -16.77 16.99
N MET A 336 3.36 -17.68 17.94
CA MET A 336 4.25 -17.53 19.09
C MET A 336 4.89 -18.85 19.51
N ILE A 337 6.06 -18.78 20.12
CA ILE A 337 6.72 -19.91 20.78
C ILE A 337 7.46 -19.41 22.03
N GLU A 338 7.46 -20.21 23.10
CA GLU A 338 8.34 -19.99 24.24
C GLU A 338 9.56 -20.91 24.09
N LEU A 339 10.75 -20.32 24.08
CA LEU A 339 12.03 -21.02 23.92
C LEU A 339 12.88 -20.82 25.17
N ASP A 340 13.58 -21.87 25.58
CA ASP A 340 14.55 -21.80 26.67
C ASP A 340 15.93 -21.46 26.10
N LEU A 341 16.44 -20.27 26.40
CA LEU A 341 17.71 -19.76 25.89
C LEU A 341 18.78 -19.77 26.99
N PRO A 342 19.86 -20.55 26.83
CA PRO A 342 21.05 -20.42 27.66
C PRO A 342 21.60 -18.98 27.64
N ALA A 343 22.42 -18.60 28.61
CA ALA A 343 23.12 -17.33 28.55
C ALA A 343 24.09 -17.30 27.35
N GLY A 344 24.05 -16.24 26.55
CA GLY A 344 24.87 -16.09 25.35
C GLY A 344 24.17 -15.42 24.17
N GLN A 345 24.87 -15.37 23.04
CA GLN A 345 24.27 -14.90 21.77
C GLN A 345 23.60 -16.06 21.05
N HIS A 346 22.39 -15.84 20.58
CA HIS A 346 21.61 -16.83 19.84
C HIS A 346 21.11 -16.27 18.51
N ALA A 347 21.17 -17.10 17.48
CA ALA A 347 20.51 -16.86 16.20
C ALA A 347 19.15 -17.56 16.18
N ILE A 348 18.10 -16.83 15.84
CA ILE A 348 16.74 -17.37 15.79
C ILE A 348 16.25 -17.30 14.35
N ARG A 349 15.78 -18.42 13.82
CA ARG A 349 15.20 -18.54 12.47
C ARG A 349 13.76 -19.00 12.55
N ALA A 350 12.92 -18.56 11.62
CA ALA A 350 11.56 -19.08 11.46
C ALA A 350 11.30 -19.53 10.02
N ARG A 351 10.37 -20.47 9.84
CA ARG A 351 9.87 -20.88 8.52
C ARG A 351 8.39 -21.22 8.61
N ALA A 352 7.63 -20.95 7.55
CA ALA A 352 6.23 -21.30 7.45
C ALA A 352 5.98 -22.43 6.44
N THR A 353 4.93 -23.21 6.67
CA THR A 353 4.33 -24.15 5.72
C THR A 353 2.93 -23.66 5.38
N ASN A 354 2.62 -23.48 4.10
CA ASN A 354 1.28 -23.08 3.67
C ASN A 354 0.29 -24.25 3.74
N SER A 355 -1.01 -23.98 3.62
CA SER A 355 -2.05 -25.02 3.69
C SER A 355 -2.09 -25.97 2.49
N ALA A 356 -1.24 -25.77 1.48
CA ALA A 356 -0.99 -26.73 0.42
C ALA A 356 0.14 -27.73 0.76
N GLY A 357 0.74 -27.61 1.96
CA GLY A 357 1.85 -28.43 2.42
C GLY A 357 3.22 -28.00 1.88
N GLU A 358 3.31 -26.82 1.25
CA GLU A 358 4.55 -26.29 0.70
C GLU A 358 5.31 -25.51 1.77
N LEU A 359 6.56 -25.93 2.00
CA LEU A 359 7.46 -25.26 2.93
C LEU A 359 8.06 -24.01 2.29
N GLN A 360 8.10 -22.90 3.02
CA GLN A 360 8.87 -21.71 2.66
C GLN A 360 10.28 -22.11 2.22
N THR A 361 10.71 -21.60 1.07
CA THR A 361 12.00 -21.98 0.49
C THR A 361 13.16 -21.47 1.34
N ASN A 362 14.16 -22.33 1.56
CA ASN A 362 15.40 -21.96 2.22
C ASN A 362 16.37 -21.21 1.28
N LYS A 363 16.08 -21.19 -0.03
CA LYS A 363 16.93 -20.50 -1.01
C LYS A 363 16.76 -19.00 -0.83
N THR A 364 17.85 -18.32 -0.53
CA THR A 364 17.86 -16.86 -0.45
C THR A 364 17.84 -16.25 -1.84
N ALA A 365 16.91 -15.34 -2.08
CA ALA A 365 16.86 -14.48 -3.25
C ALA A 365 16.46 -13.07 -2.84
N ASP A 366 16.95 -12.08 -3.56
CA ASP A 366 16.52 -10.69 -3.42
C ASP A 366 15.10 -10.52 -4.03
N THR A 367 14.55 -9.32 -3.92
CA THR A 367 13.20 -8.94 -4.31
C THR A 367 12.93 -9.05 -5.81
N VAL A 368 13.93 -8.86 -6.67
CA VAL A 368 13.79 -8.98 -8.13
C VAL A 368 14.07 -10.42 -8.56
N PRO A 369 13.24 -11.05 -9.42
CA PRO A 369 12.13 -10.43 -10.16
C PRO A 369 10.75 -10.51 -9.51
N ASP A 370 10.53 -11.36 -8.50
CA ASP A 370 9.19 -11.78 -8.08
C ASP A 370 9.04 -11.96 -6.55
N GLY A 371 9.80 -11.22 -5.76
CA GLY A 371 9.73 -11.19 -4.30
C GLY A 371 10.86 -11.95 -3.62
N ALA A 372 11.31 -11.45 -2.47
CA ALA A 372 12.43 -12.02 -1.74
C ALA A 372 12.09 -13.40 -1.14
N THR A 373 13.10 -14.27 -1.03
CA THR A 373 12.95 -15.61 -0.44
C THR A 373 14.05 -15.94 0.54
N GLY A 374 13.80 -16.94 1.39
CA GLY A 374 14.68 -17.36 2.48
C GLY A 374 13.99 -17.29 3.83
N TYR A 375 14.65 -17.79 4.86
CA TYR A 375 14.12 -17.78 6.23
C TYR A 375 14.46 -16.49 6.96
N PRO A 376 13.49 -15.82 7.61
CA PRO A 376 13.79 -14.72 8.52
C PRO A 376 14.77 -15.19 9.60
N LYS A 377 15.75 -14.34 9.90
CA LYS A 377 16.76 -14.58 10.92
C LYS A 377 16.95 -13.33 11.76
N ILE A 378 16.93 -13.49 13.07
CA ILE A 378 17.30 -12.44 14.04
C ILE A 378 18.43 -12.93 14.94
N SER A 379 19.11 -12.00 15.60
CA SER A 379 20.10 -12.31 16.64
C SER A 379 19.68 -11.67 17.95
N VAL A 380 19.77 -12.39 19.07
CA VAL A 380 19.47 -11.89 20.41
C VAL A 380 20.58 -12.25 21.38
N THR A 381 20.73 -11.49 22.47
CA THR A 381 21.66 -11.83 23.56
C THR A 381 20.87 -12.14 24.82
N ALA A 382 20.98 -13.37 25.31
CA ALA A 382 20.40 -13.83 26.57
C ALA A 382 21.39 -13.56 27.72
N ASN A 383 21.00 -12.72 28.68
CA ASN A 383 21.83 -12.29 29.81
C ASN A 383 21.51 -13.02 31.12
#